data_AF-A0A914XFU1-F1
#
_entry.id   AF-A0A914XFU1-F1
#
_cell.length_a   1.000
_cell.length_b   1.000
_cell.length_c   1.000
_cell.angle_alpha   90.00
_cell.angle_beta   90.00
_cell.angle_gamma   90.00
#
_symmetry.space_group_name_H-M   'P 1'
#
loop_
_entity.id
_entity.type
_entity.pdbx_description
1 polymer ?
#
loop_
_entity_poly.entity_id
_entity_poly.type
_entity_poly.pdbx_seq_one_letter_code
_entity_poly.pdbx_strand_id
1 'polypeptide(L)'
;MVPTKAFIVLAALAAVALGGAVRRDAEKSGSHEHHGPSFMEGLDDATKDKFHAIFWDRSLKGEAKDAALLNLATASLTPEKLAEFKSHQEEWKQRRAQWKANYEAKYAKLSPKAKKAADEIKALWENDNMNRAAKKAKKEEIFKSLTEAERKEVEGLHPHNRHHFEPKFMRDLPQETKDKFKAIWRDHSLKGEAKDAALTKLAQSTLTPQQLTEFKEDMAKMAEWRKEMEAKLAKLSPNARKAADEIHAVWENEDLDWKEKKEKMEAIKAGLTDAEKAELKTLHGGRRGHHGGRRGPHGKGGKSSSESKEQ
;
A
#
# COMPACT_ATOMS: atom_id res chain seq x y z
N MET A 1 -18.35 -15.43 -31.62
CA MET A 1 -18.80 -14.40 -30.66
C MET A 1 -18.53 -14.92 -29.25
N VAL A 2 -17.42 -14.50 -28.64
CA VAL A 2 -17.06 -14.83 -27.26
C VAL A 2 -17.81 -13.84 -26.34
N PRO A 3 -18.45 -14.26 -25.25
CA PRO A 3 -19.30 -13.37 -24.47
C PRO A 3 -18.48 -12.31 -23.71
N THR A 4 -18.88 -11.05 -23.90
CA THR A 4 -18.33 -9.79 -23.35
C THR A 4 -18.28 -9.70 -21.81
N LYS A 5 -18.69 -10.75 -21.10
CA LYS A 5 -18.74 -10.79 -19.63
C LYS A 5 -17.39 -11.12 -18.97
N ALA A 6 -16.44 -11.71 -19.71
CA ALA A 6 -15.13 -12.08 -19.16
C ALA A 6 -14.21 -10.88 -18.85
N PHE A 7 -14.38 -9.75 -19.53
CA PHE A 7 -13.55 -8.55 -19.37
C PHE A 7 -13.88 -7.73 -18.11
N ILE A 8 -15.05 -7.96 -17.50
CA ILE A 8 -15.59 -7.12 -16.42
C ILE A 8 -14.86 -7.37 -15.11
N VAL A 9 -14.49 -8.62 -14.80
CA VAL A 9 -13.99 -9.07 -13.49
C VAL A 9 -12.61 -8.48 -13.12
N LEU A 10 -11.91 -7.91 -14.10
CA LEU A 10 -10.47 -7.72 -14.02
C LEU A 10 -10.04 -6.47 -13.24
N ALA A 11 -10.74 -5.35 -13.39
CA ALA A 11 -10.30 -4.06 -12.85
C ALA A 11 -10.48 -3.90 -11.32
N ALA A 12 -11.41 -4.64 -10.68
CA ALA A 12 -11.74 -4.45 -9.27
C ALA A 12 -10.95 -5.36 -8.29
N LEU A 13 -10.39 -6.49 -8.74
CA LEU A 13 -9.67 -7.43 -7.86
C LEU A 13 -8.33 -6.90 -7.32
N ALA A 14 -7.82 -5.78 -7.83
CA ALA A 14 -6.58 -5.15 -7.35
C ALA A 14 -6.72 -4.39 -6.00
N ALA A 15 -7.93 -4.13 -5.49
CA ALA A 15 -8.17 -3.29 -4.31
C ALA A 15 -8.33 -4.02 -2.95
N VAL A 16 -8.19 -5.35 -2.89
CA VAL A 16 -8.77 -6.20 -1.80
C VAL A 16 -7.82 -6.58 -0.64
N ALA A 17 -6.91 -5.71 -0.20
CA ALA A 17 -6.09 -6.00 0.99
C ALA A 17 -6.74 -5.51 2.29
N LEU A 18 -7.36 -6.41 3.08
CA LEU A 18 -7.30 -6.45 4.57
C LEU A 18 -8.16 -7.58 5.20
N GLY A 19 -7.52 -8.41 6.06
CA GLY A 19 -8.14 -9.05 7.22
C GLY A 19 -8.36 -10.57 7.16
N GLY A 20 -7.53 -11.33 7.89
CA GLY A 20 -7.78 -12.75 8.21
C GLY A 20 -6.49 -13.53 8.47
N ALA A 21 -6.14 -13.72 9.75
CA ALA A 21 -4.98 -14.50 10.17
C ALA A 21 -5.38 -15.98 10.33
N VAL A 22 -4.74 -16.88 9.58
CA VAL A 22 -4.76 -18.33 9.81
C VAL A 22 -3.32 -18.80 9.85
N ARG A 23 -2.95 -19.46 10.96
CA ARG A 23 -1.63 -20.05 11.20
C ARG A 23 -1.42 -21.24 10.26
N ARG A 24 -0.25 -21.32 9.63
CA ARG A 24 0.26 -22.54 8.97
C ARG A 24 1.78 -22.62 9.13
N ASP A 25 2.24 -23.84 9.31
CA ASP A 25 3.61 -24.22 9.61
C ASP A 25 4.56 -23.96 8.44
N ALA A 26 5.82 -23.73 8.80
CA ALA A 26 6.85 -23.22 7.94
C ALA A 26 7.69 -24.35 7.33
N GLU A 27 7.65 -24.49 6.01
CA GLU A 27 8.75 -25.07 5.25
C GLU A 27 9.05 -24.23 3.99
N LYS A 28 10.31 -23.82 3.90
CA LYS A 28 11.07 -23.28 2.75
C LYS A 28 10.36 -22.23 1.87
N SER A 29 10.42 -20.96 2.30
CA SER A 29 10.09 -19.80 1.48
C SER A 29 11.21 -19.47 0.50
N GLY A 30 10.93 -19.50 -0.81
CA GLY A 30 11.77 -18.88 -1.83
C GLY A 30 11.86 -17.37 -1.58
N SER A 31 13.08 -16.85 -1.53
CA SER A 31 13.40 -15.45 -1.28
C SER A 31 12.90 -14.57 -2.43
N HIS A 32 11.77 -13.89 -2.24
CA HIS A 32 11.47 -12.72 -3.05
C HIS A 32 12.34 -11.56 -2.55
N GLU A 33 13.14 -11.01 -3.45
CA GLU A 33 13.99 -9.85 -3.22
C GLU A 33 13.11 -8.68 -2.77
N HIS A 34 13.12 -8.40 -1.46
CA HIS A 34 12.69 -7.11 -0.98
C HIS A 34 13.67 -6.07 -1.54
N HIS A 35 13.23 -5.31 -2.55
CA HIS A 35 13.97 -4.14 -3.04
C HIS A 35 13.94 -3.05 -1.96
N GLY A 36 14.82 -3.20 -0.96
CA GLY A 36 15.21 -2.12 -0.08
C GLY A 36 15.95 -1.02 -0.87
N PRO A 37 16.44 0.02 -0.18
CA PRO A 37 17.38 0.96 -0.79
C PRO A 37 18.55 0.21 -1.47
N SER A 38 19.11 0.76 -2.56
CA SER A 38 20.19 0.12 -3.31
C SER A 38 21.41 -0.26 -2.45
N PHE A 39 21.68 0.52 -1.39
CA PHE A 39 22.79 0.23 -0.48
C PHE A 39 22.59 -1.07 0.32
N MET A 40 21.36 -1.58 0.40
CA MET A 40 21.03 -2.86 1.03
C MET A 40 21.12 -4.07 0.10
N GLU A 41 21.28 -3.84 -1.21
CA GLU A 41 21.42 -4.92 -2.18
C GLU A 41 22.74 -5.67 -1.95
N GLY A 42 22.66 -7.00 -1.93
CA GLY A 42 23.81 -7.87 -1.64
C GLY A 42 24.23 -7.98 -0.18
N LEU A 43 23.61 -7.24 0.75
CA LEU A 43 23.87 -7.43 2.19
C LEU A 43 23.29 -8.76 2.68
N ASP A 44 23.97 -9.37 3.65
CA ASP A 44 23.45 -10.54 4.36
C ASP A 44 22.21 -10.18 5.21
N ASP A 45 21.37 -11.18 5.47
CA ASP A 45 20.10 -10.98 6.17
C ASP A 45 20.29 -10.47 7.60
N ALA A 46 21.36 -10.87 8.30
CA ALA A 46 21.61 -10.41 9.66
C ALA A 46 21.95 -8.92 9.71
N THR A 47 22.69 -8.41 8.72
CA THR A 47 22.95 -6.98 8.57
C THR A 47 21.68 -6.21 8.21
N LYS A 48 20.87 -6.70 7.26
CA LYS A 48 19.57 -6.09 6.91
C LYS A 48 18.64 -6.00 8.10
N ASP A 49 18.56 -7.05 8.92
CA ASP A 49 17.74 -7.11 10.13
C ASP A 49 18.15 -6.04 11.15
N LYS A 50 19.46 -5.76 11.31
CA LYS A 50 19.94 -4.68 12.19
C LYS A 50 19.50 -3.30 11.69
N PHE A 51 19.60 -3.03 10.38
CA PHE A 51 19.10 -1.79 9.80
C PHE A 51 17.59 -1.64 10.00
N HIS A 52 16.84 -2.72 9.76
CA HIS A 52 15.40 -2.75 9.99
C HIS A 52 15.04 -2.50 11.45
N ALA A 53 15.77 -3.10 12.40
CA ALA A 53 15.55 -2.87 13.83
C ALA A 53 15.70 -1.39 14.20
N ILE A 54 16.77 -0.73 13.76
CA ILE A 54 16.98 0.71 14.01
C ILE A 54 15.89 1.55 13.31
N PHE A 55 15.55 1.22 12.06
CA PHE A 55 14.55 1.96 11.31
C PHE A 55 13.17 1.92 11.96
N TRP A 56 12.75 0.73 12.43
CA TRP A 56 11.45 0.50 13.05
C TRP A 56 11.40 0.79 14.56
N ASP A 57 12.54 1.03 15.20
CA ASP A 57 12.59 1.49 16.58
C ASP A 57 11.90 2.86 16.71
N ARG A 58 10.82 2.90 17.50
CA ARG A 58 10.03 4.11 17.72
C ARG A 58 10.60 5.01 18.80
N SER A 59 11.50 4.48 19.63
CA SER A 59 12.19 5.27 20.65
C SER A 59 13.22 6.21 20.01
N LEU A 60 13.82 5.79 18.89
CA LEU A 60 14.71 6.62 18.10
C LEU A 60 13.90 7.53 17.15
N LYS A 61 14.12 8.84 17.25
CA LYS A 61 13.46 9.85 16.41
C LYS A 61 14.51 10.83 15.87
N GLY A 62 14.23 11.39 14.69
CA GLY A 62 15.06 12.45 14.08
C GLY A 62 16.54 12.08 13.96
N GLU A 63 17.40 12.98 14.43
CA GLU A 63 18.86 12.88 14.33
C GLU A 63 19.45 11.67 15.06
N ALA A 64 18.86 11.25 16.19
CA ALA A 64 19.33 10.09 16.92
C ALA A 64 19.20 8.79 16.10
N LYS A 65 18.10 8.66 15.33
CA LYS A 65 17.92 7.55 14.39
C LYS A 65 18.92 7.62 13.23
N ASP A 66 19.09 8.81 12.66
CA ASP A 66 20.02 9.03 11.54
C ASP A 66 21.48 8.70 11.95
N ALA A 67 21.87 9.08 13.18
CA ALA A 67 23.18 8.75 13.75
C ALA A 67 23.35 7.25 14.02
N ALA A 68 22.34 6.58 14.59
CA ALA A 68 22.37 5.14 14.80
C ALA A 68 22.52 4.36 13.48
N LEU A 69 21.79 4.76 12.44
CA LEU A 69 21.91 4.17 11.11
C LEU A 69 23.30 4.42 10.50
N LEU A 70 23.86 5.62 10.64
CA LEU A 70 25.19 5.95 10.13
C LEU A 70 26.30 5.17 10.84
N ASN A 71 26.18 4.99 12.16
CA ASN A 71 27.13 4.20 12.94
C ASN A 71 27.10 2.72 12.51
N LEU A 72 25.90 2.14 12.35
CA LEU A 72 25.75 0.78 11.84
C LEU A 72 26.32 0.64 10.42
N ALA A 73 26.03 1.61 9.55
CA ALA A 73 26.52 1.63 8.17
C ALA A 73 28.05 1.69 8.12
N THR A 74 28.67 2.55 8.92
CA THR A 74 30.13 2.70 8.99
C THR A 74 30.81 1.42 9.49
N ALA A 75 30.16 0.69 10.40
CA ALA A 75 30.71 -0.56 10.95
C ALA A 75 30.49 -1.78 10.04
N SER A 76 29.46 -1.79 9.18
CA SER A 76 28.98 -3.01 8.51
C SER A 76 29.04 -2.96 6.97
N LEU A 77 29.20 -1.78 6.36
CA LEU A 77 29.18 -1.63 4.90
C LEU A 77 30.60 -1.49 4.33
N THR A 78 30.78 -1.94 3.09
CA THR A 78 31.98 -1.63 2.29
C THR A 78 32.05 -0.13 1.99
N PRO A 79 33.23 0.42 1.62
CA PRO A 79 33.36 1.84 1.28
C PRO A 79 32.38 2.30 0.18
N GLU A 80 32.17 1.46 -0.85
CA GLU A 80 31.23 1.72 -1.95
C GLU A 80 29.78 1.80 -1.44
N LYS A 81 29.34 0.80 -0.67
CA LYS A 81 27.97 0.78 -0.11
C LYS A 81 27.74 1.85 0.96
N LEU A 82 28.79 2.24 1.69
CA LEU A 82 28.74 3.36 2.63
C LEU A 82 28.56 4.70 1.88
N ALA A 83 29.17 4.88 0.71
CA ALA A 83 28.95 6.05 -0.13
C ALA A 83 27.51 6.10 -0.66
N GLU A 84 26.97 4.98 -1.15
CA GLU A 84 25.55 4.87 -1.53
C GLU A 84 24.61 5.20 -0.37
N PHE A 85 24.88 4.67 0.82
CA PHE A 85 24.11 4.95 2.03
C PHE A 85 24.10 6.44 2.38
N LYS A 86 25.27 7.11 2.34
CA LYS A 86 25.39 8.54 2.62
C LYS A 86 24.63 9.39 1.59
N SER A 87 24.76 9.05 0.31
CA SER A 87 23.99 9.70 -0.77
C SER A 87 22.48 9.57 -0.54
N HIS A 88 22.02 8.36 -0.19
CA HIS A 88 20.63 8.12 0.15
C HIS A 88 20.18 8.90 1.39
N GLN A 89 20.98 8.97 2.46
CA GLN A 89 20.66 9.78 3.63
C GLN A 89 20.49 11.26 3.28
N GLU A 90 21.35 11.80 2.42
CA GLU A 90 21.27 13.20 2.00
C GLU A 90 20.01 13.46 1.15
N GLU A 91 19.69 12.56 0.21
CA GLU A 91 18.43 12.61 -0.55
C GLU A 91 17.21 12.62 0.39
N TRP A 92 17.20 11.76 1.43
CA TRP A 92 16.12 11.72 2.42
C TRP A 92 16.05 12.99 3.28
N LYS A 93 17.19 13.58 3.64
CA LYS A 93 17.23 14.88 4.36
C LYS A 93 16.62 15.97 3.49
N GLN A 94 17.03 16.07 2.23
CA GLN A 94 16.48 17.05 1.28
C GLN A 94 14.97 16.85 1.09
N ARG A 95 14.50 15.61 0.90
CA ARG A 95 13.07 15.30 0.80
C ARG A 95 12.29 15.66 2.06
N ARG A 96 12.82 15.38 3.25
CA ARG A 96 12.19 15.79 4.52
C ARG A 96 12.12 17.31 4.66
N ALA A 97 13.18 18.01 4.27
CA ALA A 97 13.22 19.47 4.28
C ALA A 97 12.20 20.08 3.31
N GLN A 98 12.15 19.58 2.07
CA GLN A 98 11.16 20.00 1.07
C GLN A 98 9.73 19.70 1.54
N TRP A 99 9.51 18.51 2.12
CA TRP A 99 8.21 18.14 2.67
C TRP A 99 7.79 19.06 3.81
N LYS A 100 8.71 19.37 4.73
CA LYS A 100 8.48 20.31 5.84
C LYS A 100 8.15 21.71 5.32
N ALA A 101 8.92 22.24 4.38
CA ALA A 101 8.67 23.55 3.77
C ALA A 101 7.30 23.60 3.07
N ASN A 102 6.95 22.56 2.31
CA ASN A 102 5.65 22.44 1.66
C ASN A 102 4.50 22.36 2.68
N TYR A 103 4.70 21.63 3.77
CA TYR A 103 3.74 21.54 4.87
C TYR A 103 3.54 22.91 5.52
N GLU A 104 4.62 23.60 5.88
CA GLU A 104 4.57 24.93 6.50
C GLU A 104 3.90 25.97 5.60
N ALA A 105 4.22 25.97 4.30
CA ALA A 105 3.59 26.86 3.33
C ALA A 105 2.08 26.62 3.18
N LYS A 106 1.63 25.36 3.25
CA LYS A 106 0.19 25.02 3.23
C LYS A 106 -0.47 25.36 4.57
N TYR A 107 0.20 25.08 5.67
CA TYR A 107 -0.28 25.39 7.02
C TYR A 107 -0.49 26.89 7.23
N ALA A 108 0.42 27.73 6.73
CA ALA A 108 0.28 29.17 6.79
C ALA A 108 -1.03 29.67 6.16
N LYS A 109 -1.50 29.03 5.08
CA LYS A 109 -2.70 29.38 4.31
C LYS A 109 -4.02 28.89 4.93
N LEU A 110 -3.97 28.08 5.99
CA LEU A 110 -5.17 27.54 6.62
C LEU A 110 -5.96 28.62 7.38
N SER A 111 -7.28 28.45 7.40
CA SER A 111 -8.16 29.19 8.31
C SER A 111 -7.83 28.91 9.79
N PRO A 112 -8.15 29.81 10.74
CA PRO A 112 -7.84 29.61 12.15
C PRO A 112 -8.41 28.32 12.74
N LYS A 113 -9.62 27.93 12.34
CA LYS A 113 -10.26 26.70 12.81
C LYS A 113 -9.61 25.45 12.22
N ALA A 114 -9.22 25.49 10.94
CA ALA A 114 -8.44 24.43 10.32
C ALA A 114 -7.05 24.27 10.95
N LYS A 115 -6.36 25.36 11.31
CA LYS A 115 -5.08 25.33 12.04
C LYS A 115 -5.22 24.61 13.38
N LYS A 116 -6.21 24.99 14.18
CA LYS A 116 -6.50 24.34 15.47
C LYS A 116 -6.75 22.84 15.31
N ALA A 117 -7.58 22.45 14.35
CA ALA A 117 -7.84 21.04 14.06
C ALA A 117 -6.58 20.29 13.61
N ALA A 118 -5.75 20.91 12.77
CA ALA A 118 -4.47 20.32 12.34
C ALA A 118 -3.51 20.09 13.52
N ASP A 119 -3.42 21.03 14.46
CA ASP A 119 -2.60 20.90 15.66
C ASP A 119 -3.12 19.79 16.59
N GLU A 120 -4.43 19.72 16.81
CA GLU A 120 -5.06 18.65 17.59
C GLU A 120 -4.81 17.27 16.96
N ILE A 121 -4.91 17.16 15.64
CA ILE A 121 -4.60 15.93 14.91
C ILE A 121 -3.11 15.58 15.06
N LYS A 122 -2.20 16.57 14.95
CA LYS A 122 -0.76 16.36 15.12
C LYS A 122 -0.45 15.82 16.53
N ALA A 123 -0.95 16.49 17.57
CA ALA A 123 -0.79 16.07 18.96
C ALA A 123 -1.33 14.65 19.21
N LEU A 124 -2.46 14.32 18.59
CA LEU A 124 -3.04 12.98 18.65
C LEU A 124 -2.13 11.91 18.03
N TRP A 125 -1.43 12.21 16.94
CA TRP A 125 -0.49 11.25 16.35
C TRP A 125 0.81 11.12 17.14
N GLU A 126 1.26 12.18 17.79
CA GLU A 126 2.43 12.18 18.69
C GLU A 126 2.15 11.50 20.04
N ASN A 127 0.88 11.32 20.42
CA ASN A 127 0.51 10.64 21.67
C ASN A 127 0.74 9.12 21.58
N ASP A 128 1.86 8.64 22.13
CA ASP A 128 2.23 7.23 22.14
C ASP A 128 1.34 6.35 23.05
N ASN A 129 0.54 6.95 23.95
CA ASN A 129 -0.37 6.23 24.86
C ASN A 129 -1.71 5.85 24.21
N MET A 130 -1.99 6.32 22.99
CA MET A 130 -3.22 5.99 22.26
C MET A 130 -2.98 4.94 21.19
N ASN A 131 -3.85 3.92 21.15
CA ASN A 131 -3.85 2.98 20.03
C ASN A 131 -4.36 3.63 18.73
N ARG A 132 -4.05 3.00 17.59
CA ARG A 132 -4.40 3.53 16.26
C ARG A 132 -5.91 3.72 16.03
N ALA A 133 -6.73 2.84 16.60
CA ALA A 133 -8.19 2.92 16.44
C ALA A 133 -8.76 4.14 17.19
N ALA A 134 -8.33 4.36 18.43
CA ALA A 134 -8.71 5.52 19.23
C ALA A 134 -8.24 6.84 18.59
N LYS A 135 -7.02 6.86 18.04
CA LYS A 135 -6.51 7.98 17.24
C LYS A 135 -7.41 8.27 16.03
N LYS A 136 -7.83 7.23 15.31
CA LYS A 136 -8.73 7.40 14.16
C LYS A 136 -10.10 7.95 14.57
N ALA A 137 -10.70 7.41 15.64
CA ALA A 137 -12.01 7.87 16.13
C ALA A 137 -11.99 9.34 16.55
N LYS A 138 -10.98 9.76 17.33
CA LYS A 138 -10.83 11.17 17.72
C LYS A 138 -10.55 12.08 16.52
N LYS A 139 -9.77 11.63 15.53
CA LYS A 139 -9.60 12.37 14.28
C LYS A 139 -10.97 12.59 13.60
N GLU A 140 -11.80 11.55 13.48
CA GLU A 140 -13.13 11.66 12.87
C GLU A 140 -14.03 12.64 13.65
N GLU A 141 -13.95 12.67 14.98
CA GLU A 141 -14.65 13.66 15.81
C GLU A 141 -14.21 15.11 15.51
N ILE A 142 -12.90 15.36 15.44
CA ILE A 142 -12.35 16.67 15.04
C ILE A 142 -12.91 17.06 13.66
N PHE A 143 -12.90 16.15 12.69
CA PHE A 143 -13.42 16.40 11.34
C PHE A 143 -14.93 16.69 11.30
N LYS A 144 -15.74 16.07 12.15
CA LYS A 144 -17.19 16.35 12.24
C LYS A 144 -17.49 17.77 12.71
N SER A 145 -16.60 18.38 13.49
CA SER A 145 -16.75 19.76 13.95
C SER A 145 -16.43 20.82 12.88
N LEU A 146 -15.85 20.41 11.75
CA LEU A 146 -15.40 21.27 10.66
C LEU A 146 -16.42 21.34 9.51
N THR A 147 -16.50 22.50 8.88
CA THR A 147 -17.19 22.67 7.59
C THR A 147 -16.46 21.91 6.48
N GLU A 148 -17.11 21.66 5.35
CA GLU A 148 -16.49 20.93 4.23
C GLU A 148 -15.24 21.66 3.68
N ALA A 149 -15.29 22.98 3.57
CA ALA A 149 -14.15 23.80 3.15
C ALA A 149 -12.95 23.65 4.12
N GLU A 150 -13.19 23.75 5.44
CA GLU A 150 -12.16 23.57 6.47
C GLU A 150 -11.60 22.14 6.48
N ARG A 151 -12.44 21.12 6.26
CA ARG A 151 -11.97 19.73 6.15
C ARG A 151 -11.01 19.56 4.98
N LYS A 152 -11.35 20.13 3.83
CA LYS A 152 -10.51 20.07 2.62
C LYS A 152 -9.16 20.78 2.84
N GLU A 153 -9.17 21.91 3.56
CA GLU A 153 -7.96 22.60 4.00
C GLU A 153 -7.06 21.69 4.86
N VAL A 154 -7.60 21.09 5.92
CA VAL A 154 -6.86 20.19 6.82
C VAL A 154 -6.39 18.91 6.10
N GLU A 155 -7.21 18.34 5.22
CA GLU A 155 -6.83 17.19 4.40
C GLU A 155 -5.70 17.53 3.43
N GLY A 156 -5.69 18.75 2.88
CA GLY A 156 -4.66 19.23 1.97
C GLY A 156 -3.27 19.37 2.59
N LEU A 157 -3.17 19.49 3.93
CA LEU A 157 -1.90 19.56 4.66
C LEU A 157 -1.09 18.27 4.56
N HIS A 158 -1.78 17.15 4.75
CA HIS A 158 -1.13 15.86 4.67
C HIS A 158 -1.07 15.56 3.18
N PRO A 159 0.14 15.49 2.55
CA PRO A 159 0.17 14.85 1.25
C PRO A 159 -0.42 13.49 1.50
N HIS A 160 -1.57 13.25 0.88
CA HIS A 160 -2.18 11.96 0.98
C HIS A 160 -1.11 10.99 0.53
N ASN A 161 -0.50 10.29 1.48
CA ASN A 161 0.29 9.08 1.29
C ASN A 161 -0.65 7.94 0.84
N ARG A 162 -1.74 8.31 0.14
CA ARG A 162 -2.29 7.49 -0.90
C ARG A 162 -1.14 7.40 -1.88
N HIS A 163 -0.39 6.32 -1.75
CA HIS A 163 0.15 5.56 -2.86
C HIS A 163 -0.98 5.23 -3.85
N HIS A 164 -1.74 6.24 -4.30
CA HIS A 164 -2.26 6.28 -5.63
C HIS A 164 -0.99 6.22 -6.44
N PHE A 165 -0.70 5.02 -6.90
CA PHE A 165 0.29 4.74 -7.91
C PHE A 165 -0.10 5.61 -9.11
N GLU A 166 0.29 6.87 -9.06
CA GLU A 166 0.14 7.78 -10.18
C GLU A 166 1.15 7.26 -11.19
N PRO A 167 0.68 6.81 -12.37
CA PRO A 167 1.56 6.26 -13.39
C PRO A 167 2.71 7.22 -13.70
N LYS A 168 3.88 6.70 -14.08
CA LYS A 168 5.09 7.52 -14.23
C LYS A 168 4.85 8.68 -15.20
N PHE A 169 4.14 8.41 -16.30
CA PHE A 169 3.81 9.40 -17.33
C PHE A 169 2.99 10.59 -16.82
N MET A 170 2.37 10.47 -15.65
CA MET A 170 1.56 11.52 -15.05
C MET A 170 2.29 12.38 -14.03
N ARG A 171 3.45 11.96 -13.51
CA ARG A 171 4.07 12.60 -12.33
C ARG A 171 4.18 14.11 -12.45
N ASP A 172 4.61 14.58 -13.62
CA ASP A 172 4.91 15.99 -13.90
C ASP A 172 3.81 16.72 -14.69
N LEU A 173 2.63 16.11 -14.82
CA LEU A 173 1.50 16.76 -15.51
C LEU A 173 0.85 17.85 -14.65
N PRO A 174 0.34 18.93 -15.27
CA PRO A 174 -0.55 19.87 -14.60
C PRO A 174 -1.74 19.15 -13.97
N GLN A 175 -2.20 19.62 -12.81
CA GLN A 175 -3.28 18.98 -12.06
C GLN A 175 -4.57 18.84 -12.90
N GLU A 176 -4.90 19.85 -13.72
CA GLU A 176 -6.06 19.80 -14.61
C GLU A 176 -5.98 18.63 -15.61
N THR A 177 -4.81 18.40 -16.20
CA THR A 177 -4.57 17.25 -17.10
C THR A 177 -4.66 15.93 -16.33
N LYS A 178 -4.10 15.86 -15.11
CA LYS A 178 -4.22 14.68 -14.26
C LYS A 178 -5.67 14.34 -13.95
N ASP A 179 -6.50 15.35 -13.72
CA ASP A 179 -7.91 15.17 -13.41
C ASP A 179 -8.70 14.65 -14.62
N LYS A 180 -8.33 15.05 -15.85
CA LYS A 180 -8.91 14.48 -17.10
C LYS A 180 -8.61 12.98 -17.24
N PHE A 181 -7.36 12.56 -17.00
CA PHE A 181 -7.02 11.13 -16.98
C PHE A 181 -7.77 10.36 -15.89
N LYS A 182 -7.82 10.92 -14.68
CA LYS A 182 -8.56 10.33 -13.55
C LYS A 182 -10.05 10.22 -13.83
N ALA A 183 -10.64 11.19 -14.52
CA ALA A 183 -12.03 11.14 -14.95
C ALA A 183 -12.27 9.95 -15.88
N ILE A 184 -11.43 9.75 -16.91
CA ILE A 184 -11.55 8.60 -17.82
C ILE A 184 -11.37 7.27 -17.07
N TRP A 185 -10.38 7.16 -16.16
CA TRP A 185 -10.22 5.91 -15.40
C TRP A 185 -11.40 5.61 -14.48
N ARG A 186 -11.96 6.63 -13.83
CA ARG A 186 -13.10 6.51 -12.91
C ARG A 186 -14.43 6.42 -13.62
N ASP A 187 -14.49 6.70 -14.92
CA ASP A 187 -15.70 6.53 -15.70
C ASP A 187 -16.01 5.03 -15.83
N HIS A 188 -16.96 4.55 -15.05
CA HIS A 188 -17.40 3.16 -15.04
C HIS A 188 -18.29 2.81 -16.25
N SER A 189 -18.75 3.80 -17.01
CA SER A 189 -19.48 3.58 -18.26
C SER A 189 -18.54 3.15 -19.40
N LEU A 190 -17.29 3.61 -19.38
CA LEU A 190 -16.24 3.19 -20.29
C LEU A 190 -15.61 1.87 -19.81
N LYS A 191 -15.64 0.83 -20.65
CA LYS A 191 -15.07 -0.49 -20.33
C LYS A 191 -14.13 -0.98 -21.43
N GLY A 192 -13.16 -1.81 -21.06
CA GLY A 192 -12.24 -2.47 -21.98
C GLY A 192 -11.57 -1.52 -22.97
N GLU A 193 -11.64 -1.85 -24.25
CA GLU A 193 -11.01 -1.11 -25.35
C GLU A 193 -11.51 0.34 -25.48
N ALA A 194 -12.77 0.62 -25.12
CA ALA A 194 -13.31 1.98 -25.18
C ALA A 194 -12.60 2.92 -24.20
N LYS A 195 -12.31 2.42 -22.99
CA LYS A 195 -11.51 3.17 -21.99
C LYS A 195 -10.07 3.36 -22.46
N ASP A 196 -9.46 2.32 -23.03
CA ASP A 196 -8.09 2.39 -23.55
C ASP A 196 -7.95 3.39 -24.70
N ALA A 197 -8.94 3.41 -25.61
CA ALA A 197 -9.01 4.36 -26.72
C ALA A 197 -9.17 5.80 -26.21
N ALA A 198 -10.05 6.02 -25.23
CA ALA A 198 -10.23 7.34 -24.60
C ALA A 198 -8.93 7.83 -23.93
N LEU A 199 -8.23 6.96 -23.19
CA LEU A 199 -6.95 7.28 -22.57
C LEU A 199 -5.87 7.58 -23.60
N THR A 200 -5.80 6.79 -24.69
CA THR A 200 -4.81 6.97 -25.75
C THR A 200 -5.06 8.27 -26.52
N LYS A 201 -6.32 8.60 -26.81
CA LYS A 201 -6.69 9.86 -27.44
C LYS A 201 -6.29 11.05 -26.58
N LEU A 202 -6.58 11.01 -25.28
CA LEU A 202 -6.17 12.07 -24.34
C LEU A 202 -4.64 12.17 -24.31
N ALA A 203 -3.95 11.04 -24.18
CA ALA A 203 -2.50 10.96 -24.12
C ALA A 203 -1.83 11.61 -25.34
N GLN A 204 -2.27 11.27 -26.55
CA GLN A 204 -1.73 11.83 -27.80
C GLN A 204 -1.89 13.36 -27.88
N SER A 205 -2.92 13.92 -27.26
CA SER A 205 -3.18 15.37 -27.29
C SER A 205 -2.47 16.16 -26.19
N THR A 206 -2.09 15.53 -25.06
CA THR A 206 -1.61 16.24 -23.87
C THR A 206 -0.20 15.90 -23.43
N LEU A 207 0.32 14.71 -23.77
CA LEU A 207 1.60 14.22 -23.25
C LEU A 207 2.77 14.61 -24.17
N THR A 208 3.94 14.83 -23.58
CA THR A 208 5.19 15.00 -24.33
C THR A 208 5.65 13.67 -24.96
N PRO A 209 6.57 13.68 -25.95
CA PRO A 209 7.08 12.44 -26.55
C PRO A 209 7.66 11.44 -25.53
N GLN A 210 8.36 11.92 -24.51
CA GLN A 210 8.90 11.07 -23.44
C GLN A 210 7.76 10.45 -22.60
N GLN A 211 6.77 11.26 -22.19
CA GLN A 211 5.61 10.78 -21.43
C GLN A 211 4.74 9.80 -22.24
N LEU A 212 4.65 9.99 -23.56
CA LEU A 212 3.95 9.06 -24.46
C LEU A 212 4.60 7.67 -24.49
N THR A 213 5.92 7.59 -24.40
CA THR A 213 6.64 6.31 -24.29
C THR A 213 6.29 5.61 -22.99
N GLU A 214 6.36 6.32 -21.86
CA GLU A 214 5.98 5.79 -20.55
C GLU A 214 4.49 5.36 -20.50
N PHE A 215 3.61 6.15 -21.11
CA PHE A 215 2.19 5.81 -21.24
C PHE A 215 1.98 4.51 -22.00
N LYS A 216 2.68 4.32 -23.15
CA LYS A 216 2.60 3.08 -23.93
C LYS A 216 3.08 1.87 -23.15
N GLU A 217 4.18 2.01 -22.39
CA GLU A 217 4.68 0.94 -21.52
C GLU A 217 3.66 0.55 -20.45
N ASP A 218 3.05 1.53 -19.79
CA ASP A 218 2.06 1.28 -18.74
C ASP A 218 0.77 0.66 -19.31
N MET A 219 0.32 1.11 -20.50
CA MET A 219 -0.80 0.48 -21.21
C MET A 219 -0.50 -0.96 -21.63
N ALA A 220 0.72 -1.26 -22.07
CA ALA A 220 1.15 -2.62 -22.39
C ALA A 220 1.12 -3.54 -21.16
N LYS A 221 1.67 -3.08 -20.02
CA LYS A 221 1.61 -3.81 -18.74
C LYS A 221 0.17 -4.07 -18.29
N MET A 222 -0.73 -3.08 -18.45
CA MET A 222 -2.15 -3.25 -18.13
C MET A 222 -2.84 -4.26 -19.07
N ALA A 223 -2.45 -4.31 -20.35
CA ALA A 223 -2.96 -5.31 -21.28
C ALA A 223 -2.47 -6.73 -20.95
N GLU A 224 -1.19 -6.91 -20.61
CA GLU A 224 -0.65 -8.19 -20.16
C GLU A 224 -1.31 -8.67 -18.88
N TRP A 225 -1.44 -7.78 -17.89
CA TRP A 225 -2.14 -8.09 -16.64
C TRP A 225 -3.60 -8.49 -16.86
N ARG A 226 -4.30 -7.84 -17.81
CA ARG A 226 -5.64 -8.28 -18.25
C ARG A 226 -5.62 -9.71 -18.79
N LYS A 227 -4.73 -10.03 -19.73
CA LYS A 227 -4.61 -11.40 -20.26
C LYS A 227 -4.32 -12.42 -19.17
N GLU A 228 -3.41 -12.11 -18.23
CA GLU A 228 -3.08 -13.01 -17.12
C GLU A 228 -4.28 -13.31 -16.22
N MET A 229 -5.07 -12.30 -15.89
CA MET A 229 -6.24 -12.50 -15.04
C MET A 229 -7.37 -13.19 -15.80
N GLU A 230 -7.57 -12.93 -17.08
CA GLU A 230 -8.52 -13.73 -17.89
C GLU A 230 -8.13 -15.20 -17.89
N ALA A 231 -6.84 -15.49 -18.05
CA ALA A 231 -6.32 -16.85 -17.97
C ALA A 231 -6.52 -17.47 -16.57
N LYS A 232 -6.34 -16.70 -15.49
CA LYS A 232 -6.63 -17.19 -14.13
C LYS A 232 -8.11 -17.43 -13.90
N LEU A 233 -8.96 -16.51 -14.36
CA LEU A 233 -10.42 -16.61 -14.27
C LEU A 233 -10.96 -17.79 -15.08
N ALA A 234 -10.34 -18.14 -16.20
CA ALA A 234 -10.68 -19.31 -17.00
C ALA A 234 -10.29 -20.64 -16.35
N LYS A 235 -9.32 -20.62 -15.41
CA LYS A 235 -8.87 -21.80 -14.65
C LYS A 235 -9.67 -22.07 -13.39
N LEU A 236 -10.58 -21.18 -13.00
CA LEU A 236 -11.42 -21.37 -11.81
C LEU A 236 -12.46 -22.46 -12.06
N SER A 237 -12.77 -23.20 -11.00
CA SER A 237 -13.97 -24.04 -10.95
C SER A 237 -15.25 -23.20 -11.17
N PRO A 238 -16.35 -23.79 -11.67
CA PRO A 238 -17.59 -23.05 -11.95
C PRO A 238 -18.14 -22.27 -10.75
N ASN A 239 -18.08 -22.86 -9.55
CA ASN A 239 -18.50 -22.21 -8.31
C ASN A 239 -17.59 -21.05 -7.91
N ALA A 240 -16.26 -21.25 -7.96
CA ALA A 240 -15.30 -20.17 -7.70
C ALA A 240 -15.43 -19.05 -8.72
N ARG A 241 -15.72 -19.38 -9.99
CA ARG A 241 -15.97 -18.38 -11.04
C ARG A 241 -17.22 -17.56 -10.74
N LYS A 242 -18.33 -18.22 -10.41
CA LYS A 242 -19.57 -17.55 -10.02
C LYS A 242 -19.35 -16.62 -8.83
N ALA A 243 -18.64 -17.08 -7.80
CA ALA A 243 -18.30 -16.26 -6.65
C ALA A 243 -17.39 -15.07 -7.01
N ALA A 244 -16.44 -15.23 -7.94
CA ALA A 244 -15.61 -14.13 -8.44
C ALA A 244 -16.48 -13.05 -9.11
N ASP A 245 -17.44 -13.47 -9.94
CA ASP A 245 -18.37 -12.57 -10.62
C ASP A 245 -19.31 -11.86 -9.62
N GLU A 246 -19.81 -12.55 -8.59
CA GLU A 246 -20.64 -11.97 -7.52
C GLU A 246 -19.86 -10.98 -6.65
N ILE A 247 -18.63 -11.34 -6.24
CA ILE A 247 -17.74 -10.44 -5.50
C ILE A 247 -17.49 -9.18 -6.34
N HIS A 248 -17.28 -9.33 -7.64
CA HIS A 248 -17.11 -8.20 -8.54
C HIS A 248 -18.34 -7.28 -8.57
N ALA A 249 -19.54 -7.85 -8.69
CA ALA A 249 -20.78 -7.08 -8.66
C ALA A 249 -20.96 -6.30 -7.34
N VAL A 250 -20.56 -6.88 -6.20
CA VAL A 250 -20.55 -6.18 -4.90
C VAL A 250 -19.58 -4.99 -4.92
N TRP A 251 -18.42 -5.13 -5.56
CA TRP A 251 -17.46 -4.03 -5.68
C TRP A 251 -17.97 -2.88 -6.54
N GLU A 252 -18.58 -3.18 -7.70
CA GLU A 252 -19.15 -2.20 -8.61
C GLU A 252 -20.39 -1.49 -8.06
N ASN A 253 -21.06 -2.06 -7.07
CA ASN A 253 -22.22 -1.42 -6.46
C ASN A 253 -21.79 -0.19 -5.64
N GLU A 254 -22.06 1.01 -6.15
CA GLU A 254 -21.69 2.27 -5.50
C GLU A 254 -22.57 2.63 -4.30
N ASP A 255 -23.77 2.05 -4.21
CA ASP A 255 -24.73 2.32 -3.13
C ASP A 255 -24.32 1.65 -1.81
N LEU A 256 -23.42 0.66 -1.86
CA LEU A 256 -22.95 -0.05 -0.67
C LEU A 256 -21.73 0.63 -0.05
N ASP A 257 -21.76 0.80 1.26
CA ASP A 257 -20.59 1.22 2.00
C ASP A 257 -19.53 0.10 2.09
N TRP A 258 -18.33 0.44 2.56
CA TRP A 258 -17.24 -0.55 2.69
C TRP A 258 -17.58 -1.72 3.63
N LYS A 259 -18.32 -1.45 4.72
CA LYS A 259 -18.68 -2.47 5.71
C LYS A 259 -19.67 -3.46 5.10
N GLU A 260 -20.67 -2.97 4.39
CA GLU A 260 -21.68 -3.76 3.68
C GLU A 260 -21.05 -4.56 2.53
N LYS A 261 -20.17 -3.94 1.73
CA LYS A 261 -19.40 -4.66 0.69
C LYS A 261 -18.61 -5.81 1.29
N LYS A 262 -17.93 -5.56 2.40
CA LYS A 262 -17.15 -6.59 3.09
C LYS A 262 -18.03 -7.73 3.59
N GLU A 263 -19.16 -7.41 4.21
CA GLU A 263 -20.11 -8.41 4.71
C GLU A 263 -20.67 -9.29 3.58
N LYS A 264 -21.11 -8.68 2.48
CA LYS A 264 -21.58 -9.43 1.29
C LYS A 264 -20.49 -10.30 0.67
N MET A 265 -19.26 -9.78 0.54
CA MET A 265 -18.13 -10.58 0.04
C MET A 265 -17.80 -11.77 0.94
N GLU A 266 -17.85 -11.59 2.27
CA GLU A 266 -17.61 -12.69 3.20
C GLU A 266 -18.75 -13.71 3.18
N ALA A 267 -20.00 -13.28 3.02
CA ALA A 267 -21.14 -14.18 2.82
C ALA A 267 -20.99 -15.03 1.54
N ILE A 268 -20.58 -14.42 0.42
CA ILE A 268 -20.29 -15.14 -0.83
C ILE A 268 -19.19 -16.19 -0.59
N LYS A 269 -18.11 -15.82 0.10
CA LYS A 269 -17.01 -16.75 0.41
C LYS A 269 -17.41 -17.85 1.39
N ALA A 270 -18.34 -17.61 2.31
CA ALA A 270 -18.77 -18.59 3.30
C ALA A 270 -19.41 -19.83 2.64
N GLY A 271 -20.07 -19.66 1.49
CA GLY A 271 -20.65 -20.75 0.71
C GLY A 271 -19.64 -21.59 -0.09
N LEU A 272 -18.35 -21.24 -0.08
CA LEU A 272 -17.31 -21.94 -0.84
C LEU A 272 -16.54 -22.95 0.01
N THR A 273 -16.10 -24.02 -0.64
CA THR A 273 -15.12 -24.97 -0.11
C THR A 273 -13.74 -24.32 0.06
N ASP A 274 -12.87 -24.93 0.86
CA ASP A 274 -11.52 -24.41 1.07
C ASP A 274 -10.67 -24.45 -0.22
N ALA A 275 -10.93 -25.41 -1.10
CA ALA A 275 -10.30 -25.48 -2.43
C ALA A 275 -10.73 -24.30 -3.32
N GLU A 276 -12.03 -24.02 -3.41
CA GLU A 276 -12.57 -22.89 -4.19
C GLU A 276 -12.11 -21.53 -3.62
N LYS A 277 -12.04 -21.39 -2.29
CA LYS A 277 -11.45 -20.20 -1.64
C LYS A 277 -9.97 -20.04 -1.99
N ALA A 278 -9.22 -21.14 -2.08
CA ALA A 278 -7.82 -21.11 -2.48
C ALA A 278 -7.67 -20.70 -3.95
N GLU A 279 -8.52 -21.18 -4.85
CA GLU A 279 -8.58 -20.77 -6.26
C GLU A 279 -8.87 -19.26 -6.38
N LEU A 280 -9.89 -18.74 -5.70
CA LEU A 280 -10.20 -17.31 -5.68
C LEU A 280 -9.03 -16.46 -5.18
N LYS A 281 -8.29 -16.97 -4.19
CA LYS A 281 -7.12 -16.28 -3.65
C LYS A 281 -6.01 -16.08 -4.71
N THR A 282 -5.93 -16.94 -5.73
CA THR A 282 -4.95 -16.81 -6.82
C THR A 282 -5.21 -15.59 -7.72
N LEU A 283 -6.46 -15.14 -7.83
CA LEU A 283 -6.83 -13.96 -8.63
C LEU A 283 -6.26 -12.66 -8.05
N HIS A 284 -6.18 -12.57 -6.72
CA HIS A 284 -5.69 -11.37 -6.03
C HIS A 284 -4.17 -11.23 -6.04
N GLY A 285 -3.47 -12.03 -6.85
CA GLY A 285 -2.04 -11.98 -7.06
C GLY A 285 -1.26 -12.47 -5.84
N GLY A 286 -0.43 -13.49 -6.05
CA GLY A 286 0.68 -13.89 -5.17
C GLY A 286 1.76 -12.80 -4.97
N ARG A 287 1.42 -11.52 -5.12
CA ARG A 287 2.25 -10.34 -4.80
C ARG A 287 2.00 -9.79 -3.40
N ARG A 288 1.18 -10.45 -2.57
CA ARG A 288 1.37 -10.30 -1.11
C ARG A 288 2.64 -11.05 -0.77
N GLY A 289 3.75 -10.32 -0.78
CA GLY A 289 4.98 -10.77 -0.13
C GLY A 289 4.59 -11.41 1.19
N HIS A 290 5.15 -12.59 1.45
CA HIS A 290 5.18 -13.13 2.79
C HIS A 290 5.69 -12.01 3.69
N HIS A 291 4.79 -11.34 4.41
CA HIS A 291 5.19 -10.62 5.61
C HIS A 291 5.64 -11.73 6.55
N GLY A 292 6.93 -12.08 6.47
CA GLY A 292 7.65 -12.94 7.38
C GLY A 292 7.70 -12.28 8.75
N GLY A 293 6.53 -12.11 9.37
CA GLY A 293 6.41 -11.88 10.79
C GLY A 293 6.80 -13.18 11.47
N ARG A 294 8.11 -13.33 11.69
CA ARG A 294 8.73 -14.36 12.52
C ARG A 294 8.13 -14.24 13.93
N ARG A 295 6.97 -14.86 14.17
CA ARG A 295 6.52 -15.12 15.54
C ARG A 295 7.43 -16.22 16.04
N GLY A 296 8.50 -15.79 16.71
CA GLY A 296 9.44 -16.69 17.37
C GLY A 296 8.72 -17.66 18.32
N PRO A 297 9.30 -18.84 18.58
CA PRO A 297 8.77 -19.76 19.54
C PRO A 297 8.94 -19.14 20.93
N HIS A 298 7.85 -18.79 21.59
CA HIS A 298 7.88 -18.72 23.05
C HIS A 298 8.12 -20.13 23.56
N GLY A 299 9.40 -20.46 23.73
CA GLY A 299 9.83 -21.59 24.53
C GLY A 299 9.27 -21.41 25.93
N LYS A 300 8.28 -22.24 26.28
CA LYS A 300 7.98 -22.52 27.68
C LYS A 300 9.17 -23.26 28.26
N GLY A 301 10.07 -22.53 28.90
CA GLY A 301 11.07 -23.11 29.79
C GLY A 301 10.35 -23.80 30.94
N GLY A 302 10.25 -25.12 30.85
CA GLY A 302 9.90 -25.97 31.99
C GLY A 302 10.99 -25.87 33.04
N LYS A 303 10.61 -25.48 34.26
CA LYS A 303 11.43 -25.66 35.45
C LYS A 303 11.53 -27.17 35.72
N SER A 304 12.69 -27.78 35.48
CA SER A 304 13.05 -29.04 36.10
C SER A 304 13.70 -28.73 37.45
N SER A 305 12.95 -28.91 38.53
CA SER A 305 13.49 -29.05 39.88
C SER A 305 14.12 -30.44 39.99
N SER A 306 15.44 -30.52 40.00
CA SER A 306 16.15 -31.69 40.52
C SER A 306 16.13 -31.58 42.04
N GLU A 307 15.30 -32.41 42.65
CA GLU A 307 15.24 -32.66 44.09
C GLU A 307 16.31 -33.72 44.41
N SER A 308 17.41 -33.29 45.05
CA SER A 308 18.42 -34.18 45.59
C SER A 308 17.86 -34.83 46.85
N LYS A 309 17.64 -36.16 46.84
CA LYS A 309 17.48 -36.94 48.05
C LYS A 309 18.83 -37.48 48.48
N GLU A 310 19.21 -37.13 49.70
CA GLU A 310 20.23 -37.81 50.51
C GLU A 310 19.81 -39.27 50.76
N GLN A 311 20.77 -40.18 50.57
CA GLN A 311 20.98 -41.39 51.37
C GLN A 311 22.48 -41.65 51.44
#